data_AF-A0AAW2WRP7-F1
#
_entry.id   AF-A0AAW2WRP7-F1
#
_cell.length_a   1.000
_cell.length_b   1.000
_cell.length_c   1.000
_cell.angle_alpha   90.00
_cell.angle_beta   90.00
_cell.angle_gamma   90.00
#
_symmetry.space_group_name_H-M   'P 1'
#
loop_
_entity.id
_entity.type
_entity.pdbx_description
1 polymer ?
#
loop_
_entity_poly.entity_id
_entity_poly.type
_entity_poly.pdbx_seq_one_letter_code
_entity_poly.pdbx_strand_id
1 'polypeptide(L)'
;MLGSFGSSSHEEEEEEEDQEPTPPNVYLHHQIQPRSFASVPPNIHMRQLLISCAELVSRSDISAARRLIAILSSNSSPYGDSTERLVHQFTKALSLRINRYAVTATASASASAATPTTTFLMIPNLAAASTSGGSTSNIMVHDLGPMNDDALLQSSYLSLNQVTPFIRFSQLTANQAILEAVEGQQAIHILDFDIMHGVQWPPLMQAIAERYPRRLSASQAPFHPLILLTNEDPISVASSVLLLPDETLVVNCVHYLHRLLKDRDRLHLFLHRIKAMGPRVLTVAEREANHNHPIFQQRFVEALDHYAAVFDSLEATLPPNSRERLAVEQIWFGREIADIVAGREKTGGKGMKDSDHGR
;
A
#
# COMPACT_ATOMS: atom_id res chain seq x y z
N MET A 1 2.23 25.30 70.93
CA MET A 1 0.80 25.52 71.28
C MET A 1 0.08 24.24 70.91
N LEU A 2 -0.51 23.51 71.87
CA LEU A 2 -1.95 23.56 72.21
C LEU A 2 -2.83 23.32 70.95
N GLY A 3 -3.70 22.31 70.83
CA GLY A 3 -4.09 21.21 71.75
C GLY A 3 -5.62 21.01 71.74
N SER A 4 -6.09 19.76 71.52
CA SER A 4 -7.53 19.33 71.54
C SER A 4 -8.39 19.87 70.37
N PHE A 5 -9.43 19.23 69.81
CA PHE A 5 -10.23 18.00 70.05
C PHE A 5 -10.50 17.31 68.67
N GLY A 6 -11.12 16.12 68.49
CA GLY A 6 -11.57 15.05 69.39
C GLY A 6 -12.86 14.33 68.89
N SER A 7 -12.82 13.00 68.70
CA SER A 7 -13.92 12.07 68.27
C SER A 7 -14.48 12.23 66.83
N SER A 8 -15.12 11.21 66.21
CA SER A 8 -15.07 9.74 66.32
C SER A 8 -16.05 9.13 65.28
N SER A 9 -15.67 8.12 64.51
CA SER A 9 -16.58 7.08 63.99
C SER A 9 -15.78 5.87 63.51
N HIS A 10 -16.11 4.70 64.03
CA HIS A 10 -15.63 3.40 63.54
C HIS A 10 -16.26 3.06 62.19
N GLU A 11 -15.61 2.21 61.42
CA GLU A 11 -16.11 0.85 61.15
C GLU A 11 -14.90 -0.06 60.86
N GLU A 12 -15.06 -1.36 61.07
CA GLU A 12 -13.97 -2.33 61.33
C GLU A 12 -13.58 -3.10 60.05
N GLU A 13 -12.28 -3.38 59.89
CA GLU A 13 -11.75 -4.31 58.88
C GLU A 13 -11.52 -5.67 59.54
N GLU A 14 -12.18 -6.73 59.04
CA GLU A 14 -11.86 -8.13 59.37
C GLU A 14 -11.18 -8.80 58.17
N GLU A 15 -10.04 -9.45 58.42
CA GLU A 15 -9.30 -10.25 57.44
C GLU A 15 -9.83 -11.70 57.45
N GLU A 16 -10.06 -12.31 56.28
CA GLU A 16 -10.20 -13.78 56.13
C GLU A 16 -9.24 -14.32 55.07
N GLU A 17 -8.66 -15.49 55.36
CA GLU A 17 -7.49 -16.07 54.66
C GLU A 17 -7.83 -16.83 53.37
N ASP A 18 -6.88 -16.87 52.43
CA ASP A 18 -6.97 -17.61 51.16
C ASP A 18 -7.13 -19.14 51.32
N GLN A 19 -8.03 -19.75 50.53
CA GLN A 19 -8.07 -21.20 50.30
C GLN A 19 -8.05 -21.55 48.79
N GLU A 20 -6.99 -22.23 48.36
CA GLU A 20 -6.87 -22.79 47.01
C GLU A 20 -7.89 -23.92 46.75
N PRO A 21 -8.59 -23.94 45.60
CA PRO A 21 -9.46 -25.04 45.21
C PRO A 21 -8.66 -26.24 44.66
N THR A 22 -8.91 -27.42 45.24
CA THR A 22 -8.28 -28.70 44.83
C THR A 22 -8.64 -29.14 43.41
N PRO A 23 -7.75 -29.85 42.69
CA PRO A 23 -7.99 -30.29 41.32
C PRO A 23 -8.90 -31.54 41.25
N PRO A 24 -9.84 -31.62 40.29
CA PRO A 24 -10.71 -32.78 40.13
C PRO A 24 -9.97 -33.99 39.53
N ASN A 25 -10.44 -35.18 39.94
CA ASN A 25 -9.74 -36.44 39.78
C ASN A 25 -9.69 -36.96 38.33
N VAL A 26 -8.56 -37.55 37.93
CA VAL A 26 -8.37 -38.18 36.61
C VAL A 26 -8.92 -39.61 36.62
N TYR A 27 -9.38 -40.06 35.43
CA TYR A 27 -9.78 -41.41 35.00
C TYR A 27 -11.28 -41.66 34.80
N LEU A 28 -11.75 -41.48 33.56
CA LEU A 28 -12.74 -42.40 32.99
C LEU A 28 -12.54 -42.59 31.47
N HIS A 29 -12.23 -43.84 31.10
CA HIS A 29 -12.34 -44.54 29.83
C HIS A 29 -12.31 -43.81 28.46
N HIS A 30 -11.36 -44.24 27.63
CA HIS A 30 -11.32 -44.08 26.18
C HIS A 30 -12.62 -44.58 25.51
N GLN A 31 -13.30 -43.70 24.78
CA GLN A 31 -14.12 -44.08 23.62
C GLN A 31 -13.72 -43.22 22.43
N ILE A 32 -13.10 -43.85 21.43
CA ILE A 32 -12.76 -43.20 20.17
C ILE A 32 -14.05 -43.02 19.36
N GLN A 33 -14.66 -41.85 19.45
CA GLN A 33 -15.69 -41.44 18.50
C GLN A 33 -15.01 -41.15 17.15
N PRO A 34 -15.55 -41.62 16.02
CA PRO A 34 -15.05 -41.24 14.71
C PRO A 34 -15.25 -39.73 14.54
N ARG A 35 -14.16 -38.99 14.27
CA ARG A 35 -14.22 -37.56 14.00
C ARG A 35 -15.23 -37.32 12.87
N SER A 36 -16.33 -36.63 13.18
CA SER A 36 -17.09 -35.94 12.14
C SER A 36 -16.14 -34.97 11.44
N PHE A 37 -16.34 -34.79 10.12
CA PHE A 37 -15.62 -33.77 9.38
C PHE A 37 -16.04 -32.40 9.92
N ALA A 38 -15.26 -31.87 10.86
CA ALA A 38 -15.37 -30.47 11.27
C ALA A 38 -15.25 -29.64 9.99
N SER A 39 -16.28 -28.87 9.68
CA SER A 39 -16.28 -27.94 8.57
C SER A 39 -15.08 -27.02 8.72
N VAL A 40 -14.13 -27.12 7.78
CA VAL A 40 -12.99 -26.21 7.70
C VAL A 40 -13.55 -24.78 7.70
N PRO A 41 -13.08 -23.85 8.57
CA PRO A 41 -13.69 -22.54 8.70
C PRO A 41 -13.73 -21.80 7.33
N PRO A 42 -14.81 -21.06 7.03
CA PRO A 42 -15.10 -20.56 5.68
C PRO A 42 -13.96 -19.72 5.09
N ASN A 43 -13.20 -19.01 5.93
CA ASN A 43 -12.07 -18.17 5.55
C ASN A 43 -10.97 -18.99 4.83
N ILE A 44 -10.74 -20.25 5.23
CA ILE A 44 -9.78 -21.13 4.57
C ILE A 44 -10.30 -21.53 3.18
N HIS A 45 -11.60 -21.74 3.00
CA HIS A 45 -12.18 -22.03 1.68
C HIS A 45 -11.95 -20.86 0.72
N MET A 46 -12.24 -19.62 1.16
CA MET A 46 -12.10 -18.43 0.33
C MET A 46 -10.65 -18.10 -0.02
N ARG A 47 -9.70 -18.23 0.94
CA ARG A 47 -8.26 -18.11 0.66
C ARG A 47 -7.78 -19.13 -0.37
N GLN A 48 -8.21 -20.39 -0.28
CA GLN A 48 -7.82 -21.43 -1.24
C GLN A 48 -8.44 -21.22 -2.63
N LEU A 49 -9.68 -20.70 -2.71
CA LEU A 49 -10.29 -20.33 -3.99
C LEU A 49 -9.54 -19.19 -4.70
N LEU A 50 -9.09 -18.17 -3.96
CA LEU A 50 -8.25 -17.09 -4.50
C LEU A 50 -6.92 -17.61 -5.06
N ILE A 51 -6.22 -18.45 -4.30
CA ILE A 51 -4.93 -19.05 -4.70
C ILE A 51 -5.10 -19.94 -5.93
N SER A 52 -6.16 -20.76 -5.96
CA SER A 52 -6.52 -21.60 -7.11
C SER A 52 -6.84 -20.75 -8.35
N CYS A 53 -7.52 -19.61 -8.17
CA CYS A 53 -7.80 -18.69 -9.26
C CYS A 53 -6.53 -18.03 -9.82
N ALA A 54 -5.60 -17.62 -8.95
CA ALA A 54 -4.29 -17.10 -9.38
C ALA A 54 -3.47 -18.16 -10.14
N GLU A 55 -3.56 -19.43 -9.74
CA GLU A 55 -2.89 -20.54 -10.43
C GLU A 55 -3.48 -20.78 -11.83
N LEU A 56 -4.81 -20.78 -11.96
CA LEU A 56 -5.49 -20.92 -13.26
C LEU A 56 -5.16 -19.75 -14.20
N VAL A 57 -5.09 -18.51 -13.68
CA VAL A 57 -4.63 -17.35 -14.45
C VAL A 57 -3.17 -17.51 -14.88
N SER A 58 -2.29 -18.02 -14.01
CA SER A 58 -0.88 -18.31 -14.34
C SER A 58 -0.75 -19.35 -15.46
N ARG A 59 -1.62 -20.37 -15.45
CA ARG A 59 -1.70 -21.42 -16.48
C ARG A 59 -2.45 -21.02 -17.74
N SER A 60 -2.93 -19.77 -17.83
CA SER A 60 -3.77 -19.26 -18.91
C SER A 60 -5.12 -19.99 -19.12
N ASP A 61 -5.61 -20.74 -18.11
CA ASP A 61 -7.00 -21.26 -18.11
C ASP A 61 -7.96 -20.15 -17.67
N ILE A 62 -8.13 -19.18 -18.58
CA ILE A 62 -8.99 -18.00 -18.37
C ILE A 62 -10.45 -18.41 -18.19
N SER A 63 -10.88 -19.52 -18.79
CA SER A 63 -12.26 -20.02 -18.71
C SER A 63 -12.57 -20.58 -17.32
N ALA A 64 -11.67 -21.35 -16.71
CA ALA A 64 -11.83 -21.80 -15.33
C ALA A 64 -11.63 -20.65 -14.33
N ALA A 65 -10.64 -19.78 -14.55
CA ALA A 65 -10.42 -18.62 -13.69
C ALA A 65 -11.65 -17.70 -13.64
N ARG A 66 -12.33 -17.44 -14.76
CA ARG A 66 -13.58 -16.66 -14.80
C ARG A 66 -14.72 -17.32 -14.00
N ARG A 67 -14.81 -18.65 -13.97
CA ARG A 67 -15.79 -19.35 -13.11
C ARG A 67 -15.48 -19.17 -11.63
N LEU A 68 -14.20 -19.26 -11.23
CA LEU A 68 -13.82 -18.99 -9.83
C LEU A 68 -14.06 -17.52 -9.45
N ILE A 69 -13.76 -16.56 -10.33
CA ILE A 69 -14.07 -15.12 -10.10
C ILE A 69 -15.57 -14.90 -9.89
N ALA A 70 -16.44 -15.59 -10.64
CA ALA A 70 -17.89 -15.49 -10.44
C ALA A 70 -18.29 -16.01 -9.05
N ILE A 71 -17.79 -17.17 -8.62
CA ILE A 71 -18.04 -17.74 -7.29
C ILE A 71 -17.53 -16.79 -6.19
N LEU A 72 -16.29 -16.30 -6.31
CA LEU A 72 -15.68 -15.37 -5.36
C LEU A 72 -16.47 -14.06 -5.27
N SER A 73 -16.94 -13.53 -6.40
CA SER A 73 -17.77 -12.31 -6.47
C SER A 73 -19.14 -12.49 -5.83
N SER A 74 -19.74 -13.69 -5.91
CA SER A 74 -21.01 -14.01 -5.25
C SER A 74 -20.88 -14.26 -3.73
N ASN A 75 -19.66 -14.45 -3.22
CA ASN A 75 -19.39 -14.75 -1.81
C ASN A 75 -18.48 -13.69 -1.15
N SER A 76 -18.36 -12.49 -1.73
CA SER A 76 -17.57 -11.40 -1.15
C SER A 76 -18.29 -10.06 -1.23
N SER A 77 -18.14 -9.26 -0.19
CA SER A 77 -18.79 -7.97 -0.02
C SER A 77 -17.77 -6.91 0.35
N PRO A 78 -17.80 -5.70 -0.27
CA PRO A 78 -16.96 -4.57 0.14
C PRO A 78 -17.41 -3.94 1.47
N TYR A 79 -18.48 -4.47 2.08
CA TYR A 79 -19.05 -4.05 3.36
C TYR A 79 -19.22 -5.23 4.36
N GLY A 80 -18.71 -6.41 4.01
CA GLY A 80 -18.76 -7.62 4.85
C GLY A 80 -17.71 -7.62 5.96
N ASP A 81 -17.37 -8.81 6.47
CA ASP A 81 -16.23 -8.98 7.40
C ASP A 81 -14.86 -8.73 6.74
N SER A 82 -13.76 -8.78 7.51
CA SER A 82 -12.40 -8.55 6.99
C SER A 82 -12.04 -9.48 5.82
N THR A 83 -12.49 -10.74 5.88
CA THR A 83 -12.24 -11.76 4.85
C THR A 83 -13.07 -11.49 3.60
N GLU A 84 -14.36 -11.15 3.73
CA GLU A 84 -15.20 -10.76 2.61
C GLU A 84 -14.64 -9.52 1.87
N ARG A 85 -14.23 -8.49 2.62
CA ARG A 85 -13.68 -7.25 2.04
C ARG A 85 -12.32 -7.48 1.36
N LEU A 86 -11.45 -8.29 1.96
CA LEU A 86 -10.19 -8.71 1.35
C LEU A 86 -10.42 -9.50 0.05
N VAL A 87 -11.29 -10.51 0.08
CA VAL A 87 -11.62 -11.31 -1.11
C VAL A 87 -12.21 -10.45 -2.22
N HIS A 88 -13.05 -9.46 -1.87
CA HIS A 88 -13.61 -8.53 -2.84
C HIS A 88 -12.51 -7.78 -3.61
N GLN A 89 -11.50 -7.23 -2.90
CA GLN A 89 -10.37 -6.52 -3.56
C GLN A 89 -9.52 -7.45 -4.43
N PHE A 90 -9.14 -8.63 -3.94
CA PHE A 90 -8.34 -9.58 -4.71
C PHE A 90 -9.09 -10.12 -5.94
N THR A 91 -10.41 -10.32 -5.83
CA THR A 91 -11.27 -10.75 -6.95
C THR A 91 -11.39 -9.67 -8.02
N LYS A 92 -11.58 -8.41 -7.62
CA LYS A 92 -11.54 -7.23 -8.51
C LYS A 92 -10.19 -7.15 -9.24
N ALA A 93 -9.08 -7.32 -8.53
CA ALA A 93 -7.73 -7.29 -9.10
C ALA A 93 -7.44 -8.45 -10.06
N LEU A 94 -7.88 -9.68 -9.75
CA LEU A 94 -7.78 -10.83 -10.67
C LEU A 94 -8.61 -10.61 -11.95
N SER A 95 -9.82 -10.05 -11.84
CA SER A 95 -10.67 -9.70 -12.98
C SER A 95 -9.99 -8.66 -13.89
N LEU A 96 -9.41 -7.60 -13.31
CA LEU A 96 -8.60 -6.61 -14.04
C LEU A 96 -7.41 -7.26 -14.78
N ARG A 97 -6.71 -8.20 -14.14
CA ARG A 97 -5.61 -8.94 -14.75
C ARG A 97 -6.05 -9.72 -15.99
N ILE A 98 -7.15 -10.48 -15.89
CA ILE A 98 -7.72 -11.25 -17.01
C ILE A 98 -8.14 -10.33 -18.17
N ASN A 99 -8.79 -9.21 -17.86
CA ASN A 99 -9.26 -8.28 -18.89
C ASN A 99 -8.09 -7.60 -19.63
N ARG A 100 -6.98 -7.32 -18.95
CA ARG A 100 -5.73 -6.83 -19.58
C ARG A 100 -5.12 -7.83 -20.56
N TYR A 101 -5.19 -9.14 -20.30
CA TYR A 101 -4.78 -10.16 -21.28
C TYR A 101 -5.69 -10.15 -22.51
N ALA A 102 -7.01 -10.07 -22.33
CA ALA A 102 -7.96 -10.03 -23.45
C ALA A 102 -7.73 -8.82 -24.38
N VAL A 103 -7.56 -7.61 -23.82
CA VAL A 103 -7.28 -6.39 -24.59
C VAL A 103 -5.92 -6.46 -25.32
N THR A 104 -4.91 -7.08 -24.70
CA THR A 104 -3.59 -7.24 -25.35
C THR A 104 -3.65 -8.26 -26.51
N ALA A 105 -4.44 -9.33 -26.37
CA ALA A 105 -4.66 -10.32 -27.42
C ALA A 105 -5.43 -9.74 -28.62
N THR A 106 -6.47 -8.92 -28.40
CA THR A 106 -7.21 -8.28 -29.50
C THR A 106 -6.38 -7.21 -30.21
N ALA A 107 -5.57 -6.43 -29.47
CA ALA A 107 -4.67 -5.44 -30.07
C ALA A 107 -3.53 -6.06 -30.91
N SER A 108 -3.00 -7.23 -30.49
CA SER A 108 -2.02 -7.96 -31.30
C SER A 108 -2.65 -8.61 -32.54
N ALA A 109 -3.89 -9.11 -32.43
CA ALA A 109 -4.64 -9.63 -33.57
C ALA A 109 -4.93 -8.54 -34.62
N SER A 110 -5.41 -7.35 -34.21
CA SER A 110 -5.67 -6.25 -35.13
C SER A 110 -4.40 -5.69 -35.78
N ALA A 111 -3.29 -5.62 -35.04
CA ALA A 111 -1.98 -5.26 -35.60
C ALA A 111 -1.49 -6.28 -36.65
N SER A 112 -1.74 -7.59 -36.43
CA SER A 112 -1.37 -8.64 -37.39
C SER A 112 -2.22 -8.66 -38.67
N ALA A 113 -3.40 -8.03 -38.64
CA ALA A 113 -4.30 -7.90 -39.81
C ALA A 113 -4.00 -6.66 -40.67
N ALA A 114 -3.11 -5.78 -40.24
CA ALA A 114 -2.77 -4.54 -40.94
C ALA A 114 -1.75 -4.79 -42.07
N THR A 115 -2.22 -5.24 -43.24
CA THR A 115 -1.44 -5.14 -44.48
C THR A 115 -1.19 -3.67 -44.84
N PRO A 116 0.02 -3.26 -45.26
CA PRO A 116 0.32 -1.87 -45.62
C PRO A 116 -0.23 -1.52 -47.01
N THR A 117 -1.56 -1.45 -47.14
CA THR A 117 -2.20 -0.92 -48.34
C THR A 117 -2.28 0.60 -48.21
N THR A 118 -1.46 1.31 -49.00
CA THR A 118 -1.54 2.76 -49.09
C THR A 118 -2.89 3.17 -49.67
N THR A 119 -3.81 3.60 -48.82
CA THR A 119 -5.07 4.22 -49.25
C THR A 119 -5.32 5.46 -48.41
N PHE A 120 -5.03 6.61 -49.01
CA PHE A 120 -5.32 7.93 -48.44
C PHE A 120 -6.83 8.14 -48.44
N LEU A 121 -7.48 8.05 -47.27
CA LEU A 121 -8.86 8.46 -47.08
C LEU A 121 -9.01 9.32 -45.83
N MET A 122 -9.76 10.41 -45.99
CA MET A 122 -10.01 11.41 -44.96
C MET A 122 -10.75 10.82 -43.77
N ILE A 123 -10.49 11.39 -42.60
CA ILE A 123 -11.28 11.21 -41.39
C ILE A 123 -12.59 12.00 -41.53
N PRO A 124 -13.78 11.38 -41.36
CA PRO A 124 -14.98 12.07 -40.93
C PRO A 124 -15.21 11.81 -39.44
N ASN A 125 -15.28 12.90 -38.68
CA ASN A 125 -15.79 12.91 -37.33
C ASN A 125 -17.25 12.40 -37.31
N LEU A 126 -17.62 11.48 -36.41
CA LEU A 126 -19.03 11.13 -36.19
C LEU A 126 -19.34 10.87 -34.71
N ALA A 127 -20.22 11.71 -34.17
CA ALA A 127 -20.77 11.58 -32.84
C ALA A 127 -22.06 10.74 -32.83
N ALA A 128 -22.31 10.09 -31.69
CA ALA A 128 -23.60 9.67 -31.13
C ALA A 128 -24.70 9.08 -32.05
N ALA A 129 -25.01 7.79 -31.83
CA ALA A 129 -26.34 7.21 -32.01
C ALA A 129 -26.57 6.10 -30.96
N SER A 130 -27.82 5.82 -30.59
CA SER A 130 -28.19 5.12 -29.35
C SER A 130 -29.13 3.91 -29.53
N THR A 131 -29.35 3.19 -28.42
CA THR A 131 -30.46 2.25 -28.11
C THR A 131 -30.49 0.82 -28.68
N SER A 132 -30.34 -0.13 -27.74
CA SER A 132 -31.07 -1.42 -27.53
C SER A 132 -30.07 -2.46 -26.96
N GLY A 133 -30.39 -3.34 -26.03
CA GLY A 133 -31.64 -3.69 -25.37
C GLY A 133 -31.52 -5.12 -24.83
N GLY A 134 -31.10 -5.29 -23.58
CA GLY A 134 -30.85 -6.62 -22.99
C GLY A 134 -30.40 -6.53 -21.53
N SER A 135 -31.20 -7.08 -20.62
CA SER A 135 -30.96 -7.01 -19.17
C SER A 135 -29.91 -8.03 -18.71
N THR A 136 -28.73 -7.55 -18.36
CA THR A 136 -27.85 -8.17 -17.36
C THR A 136 -27.52 -7.12 -16.31
N SER A 137 -27.49 -7.52 -15.04
CA SER A 137 -27.25 -6.61 -13.90
C SER A 137 -25.82 -6.06 -13.91
N ASN A 138 -25.57 -5.02 -14.70
CA ASN A 138 -24.30 -4.33 -14.74
C ASN A 138 -24.13 -3.54 -13.44
N ILE A 139 -23.16 -3.98 -12.62
CA ILE A 139 -22.55 -3.12 -11.60
C ILE A 139 -22.02 -1.90 -12.34
N MET A 140 -22.64 -0.73 -12.12
CA MET A 140 -22.14 0.55 -12.60
C MET A 140 -20.85 0.88 -11.85
N VAL A 141 -19.73 0.36 -12.35
CA VAL A 141 -18.45 1.03 -12.18
C VAL A 141 -18.59 2.34 -12.93
N HIS A 142 -18.84 3.42 -12.19
CA HIS A 142 -18.81 4.77 -12.75
C HIS A 142 -17.38 5.05 -13.23
N ASP A 143 -17.18 4.91 -14.54
CA ASP A 143 -15.98 5.35 -15.25
C ASP A 143 -15.97 6.89 -15.28
N LEU A 144 -15.69 7.48 -14.12
CA LEU A 144 -15.41 8.89 -13.94
C LEU A 144 -13.94 9.07 -14.30
N GLY A 145 -13.68 9.83 -15.38
CA GLY A 145 -12.36 9.90 -16.01
C GLY A 145 -11.21 10.29 -15.07
N PRO A 146 -9.95 10.15 -15.53
CA PRO A 146 -8.75 10.03 -14.69
C PRO A 146 -8.53 11.13 -13.64
N MET A 147 -9.06 12.35 -13.86
CA MET A 147 -9.03 13.43 -12.86
C MET A 147 -9.77 13.12 -11.54
N ASN A 148 -10.79 12.25 -11.58
CA ASN A 148 -11.55 11.92 -10.37
C ASN A 148 -10.86 10.83 -9.54
N ASP A 149 -10.19 9.87 -10.19
CA ASP A 149 -9.42 8.81 -9.53
C ASP A 149 -8.23 9.37 -8.72
N ASP A 150 -7.50 10.34 -9.26
CA ASP A 150 -6.36 10.93 -8.56
C ASP A 150 -6.78 11.73 -7.32
N ALA A 151 -7.90 12.46 -7.39
CA ALA A 151 -8.48 13.18 -6.24
C ALA A 151 -9.01 12.22 -5.15
N LEU A 152 -9.62 11.10 -5.56
CA LEU A 152 -10.03 10.03 -4.65
C LEU A 152 -8.82 9.35 -3.99
N LEU A 153 -7.75 9.08 -4.75
CA LEU A 153 -6.52 8.52 -4.21
C LEU A 153 -5.87 9.48 -3.18
N GLN A 154 -5.76 10.76 -3.52
CA GLN A 154 -5.26 11.81 -2.61
C GLN A 154 -6.08 11.92 -1.32
N SER A 155 -7.42 11.96 -1.41
CA SER A 155 -8.25 11.99 -0.20
C SER A 155 -8.13 10.71 0.64
N SER A 156 -8.02 9.53 0.00
CA SER A 156 -7.81 8.26 0.72
C SER A 156 -6.46 8.17 1.45
N TYR A 157 -5.40 8.86 0.97
CA TYR A 157 -4.13 9.00 1.70
C TYR A 157 -4.33 9.75 3.03
N LEU A 158 -5.11 10.83 3.02
CA LEU A 158 -5.41 11.60 4.24
C LEU A 158 -6.24 10.76 5.22
N SER A 159 -7.21 9.97 4.73
CA SER A 159 -7.92 9.00 5.56
C SER A 159 -6.98 7.95 6.15
N LEU A 160 -6.08 7.35 5.35
CA LEU A 160 -5.09 6.38 5.83
C LEU A 160 -4.20 6.95 6.93
N ASN A 161 -3.73 8.18 6.75
CA ASN A 161 -2.94 8.92 7.73
C ASN A 161 -3.76 9.30 8.99
N GLN A 162 -5.09 9.39 8.90
CA GLN A 162 -5.94 9.66 10.06
C GLN A 162 -6.23 8.40 10.88
N VAL A 163 -6.58 7.30 10.22
CA VAL A 163 -7.11 6.08 10.86
C VAL A 163 -6.07 4.99 11.13
N THR A 164 -4.85 5.11 10.62
CA THR A 164 -3.77 4.15 10.87
C THR A 164 -2.49 4.84 11.36
N PRO A 165 -1.63 4.13 12.12
CA PRO A 165 -0.32 4.65 12.49
C PRO A 165 0.73 4.52 11.38
N PHE A 166 0.46 3.78 10.29
CA PHE A 166 1.49 3.30 9.35
C PHE A 166 2.32 4.42 8.73
N ILE A 167 1.67 5.46 8.21
CA ILE A 167 2.35 6.63 7.62
C ILE A 167 2.98 7.50 8.71
N ARG A 168 2.24 7.77 9.79
CA ARG A 168 2.68 8.63 10.89
C ARG A 168 3.95 8.10 11.56
N PHE A 169 4.04 6.79 11.78
CA PHE A 169 5.21 6.14 12.37
C PHE A 169 6.45 6.42 11.53
N SER A 170 6.41 6.09 10.23
CA SER A 170 7.49 6.35 9.28
C SER A 170 7.92 7.84 9.26
N GLN A 171 6.94 8.75 9.22
CA GLN A 171 7.19 10.19 9.18
C GLN A 171 7.78 10.75 10.48
N LEU A 172 7.29 10.32 11.65
CA LEU A 172 7.80 10.75 12.95
C LEU A 172 9.21 10.21 13.21
N THR A 173 9.47 8.95 12.85
CA THR A 173 10.81 8.35 12.93
C THR A 173 11.80 9.06 12.00
N ALA A 174 11.42 9.33 10.75
CA ALA A 174 12.23 10.11 9.82
C ALA A 174 12.49 11.54 10.36
N ASN A 175 11.46 12.22 10.87
CA ASN A 175 11.60 13.56 11.43
C ASN A 175 12.54 13.59 12.64
N GLN A 176 12.49 12.60 13.54
CA GLN A 176 13.41 12.54 14.68
C GLN A 176 14.86 12.33 14.21
N ALA A 177 15.11 11.44 13.25
CA ALA A 177 16.44 11.25 12.65
C ALA A 177 16.96 12.53 11.95
N ILE A 178 16.06 13.28 11.29
CA ILE A 178 16.40 14.59 10.70
C ILE A 178 16.77 15.59 11.80
N LEU A 179 15.96 15.72 12.86
CA LEU A 179 16.19 16.65 13.97
C LEU A 179 17.55 16.43 14.66
N GLU A 180 17.96 15.18 14.84
CA GLU A 180 19.27 14.81 15.39
C GLU A 180 20.41 15.14 14.39
N ALA A 181 20.24 14.81 13.12
CA ALA A 181 21.27 15.04 12.10
C ALA A 181 21.56 16.52 11.80
N VAL A 182 20.53 17.38 11.92
CA VAL A 182 20.61 18.85 11.67
C VAL A 182 20.87 19.66 12.93
N GLU A 183 21.19 19.02 14.07
CA GLU A 183 21.56 19.73 15.28
C GLU A 183 22.77 20.65 15.04
N GLY A 184 22.70 21.87 15.58
CA GLY A 184 23.70 22.93 15.40
C GLY A 184 23.76 23.56 14.00
N GLN A 185 23.14 22.97 12.97
CA GLN A 185 23.22 23.48 11.60
C GLN A 185 22.38 24.73 11.42
N GLN A 186 22.93 25.77 10.78
CA GLN A 186 22.21 27.03 10.60
C GLN A 186 21.22 26.92 9.44
N ALA A 187 21.70 26.72 8.20
CA ALA A 187 20.83 26.52 7.04
C ALA A 187 20.55 25.04 6.77
N ILE A 188 19.28 24.69 6.52
CA ILE A 188 18.83 23.32 6.25
C ILE A 188 18.07 23.32 4.93
N HIS A 189 18.47 22.42 4.02
CA HIS A 189 17.84 22.16 2.74
C HIS A 189 17.28 20.74 2.74
N ILE A 190 15.97 20.57 2.58
CA ILE A 190 15.30 19.25 2.60
C ILE A 190 14.86 18.89 1.18
N LEU A 191 15.47 17.85 0.61
CA LEU A 191 15.06 17.23 -0.63
C LEU A 191 14.15 16.03 -0.32
N ASP A 192 12.88 16.14 -0.66
CA ASP A 192 11.90 15.07 -0.54
C ASP A 192 11.46 14.54 -1.90
N PHE A 193 11.30 13.22 -2.02
CA PHE A 193 10.96 12.56 -3.27
C PHE A 193 9.49 12.12 -3.41
N ASP A 194 8.65 12.30 -2.37
CA ASP A 194 7.21 12.00 -2.44
C ASP A 194 6.40 12.84 -1.45
N ILE A 195 6.40 14.17 -1.62
CA ILE A 195 5.81 15.04 -0.61
C ILE A 195 4.33 14.74 -0.34
N MET A 196 3.62 14.23 -1.35
CA MET A 196 2.18 13.94 -1.30
C MET A 196 1.40 15.16 -0.81
N HIS A 197 0.89 15.13 0.42
CA HIS A 197 0.16 16.25 1.06
C HIS A 197 1.01 17.11 2.00
N GLY A 198 2.33 16.88 2.09
CA GLY A 198 3.25 17.63 2.95
C GLY A 198 3.09 17.39 4.44
N VAL A 199 2.24 16.44 4.86
CA VAL A 199 1.86 16.20 6.27
C VAL A 199 3.04 15.86 7.21
N GLN A 200 4.17 15.41 6.66
CA GLN A 200 5.41 15.19 7.41
C GLN A 200 6.02 16.51 7.94
N TRP A 201 5.87 17.62 7.22
CA TRP A 201 6.67 18.83 7.43
C TRP A 201 6.19 19.77 8.55
N PRO A 202 4.88 20.04 8.73
CA PRO A 202 4.40 20.86 9.84
C PRO A 202 4.91 20.44 11.23
N PRO A 203 4.87 19.15 11.64
CA PRO A 203 5.41 18.76 12.95
C PRO A 203 6.94 18.86 13.02
N LEU A 204 7.68 18.69 11.90
CA LEU A 204 9.12 18.92 11.87
C LEU A 204 9.45 20.40 12.06
N MET A 205 8.75 21.29 11.34
CA MET A 205 8.94 22.74 11.44
C MET A 205 8.64 23.26 12.85
N GLN A 206 7.57 22.75 13.47
CA GLN A 206 7.23 23.04 14.87
C GLN A 206 8.37 22.61 15.81
N ALA A 207 8.86 21.36 15.70
CA ALA A 207 9.95 20.86 16.53
C ALA A 207 11.27 21.62 16.33
N ILE A 208 11.57 22.09 15.11
CA ILE A 208 12.73 22.96 14.83
C ILE A 208 12.55 24.32 15.52
N ALA A 209 11.37 24.92 15.45
CA ALA A 209 11.09 26.21 16.09
C ALA A 209 11.20 26.13 17.63
N GLU A 210 10.69 25.05 18.23
CA GLU A 210 10.72 24.82 19.67
C GLU A 210 12.13 24.49 20.20
N ARG A 211 12.89 23.63 19.50
CA ARG A 211 14.25 23.25 19.92
C ARG A 211 15.28 24.35 19.69
N TYR A 212 15.06 25.25 18.72
CA TYR A 212 16.05 26.27 18.32
C TYR A 212 15.47 27.70 18.28
N PRO A 213 14.91 28.23 19.38
CA PRO A 213 14.15 29.50 19.38
C PRO A 213 14.99 30.74 19.00
N ARG A 214 16.32 30.70 19.14
CA ARG A 214 17.21 31.78 18.68
C ARG A 214 17.24 31.95 17.15
N ARG A 215 16.71 31.01 16.37
CA ARG A 215 16.64 31.10 14.89
C ARG A 215 15.51 32.02 14.38
N LEU A 216 14.62 32.50 15.26
CA LEU A 216 13.44 33.29 14.88
C LEU A 216 13.52 34.78 15.28
N SER A 217 14.62 35.24 15.91
CA SER A 217 14.74 36.62 16.42
C SER A 217 15.45 37.60 15.46
N ALA A 218 15.59 37.25 14.19
CA ALA A 218 16.13 38.11 13.14
C ALA A 218 15.40 37.86 11.82
N SER A 219 15.50 38.78 10.87
CA SER A 219 14.93 38.70 9.50
C SER A 219 15.59 37.64 8.59
N GLN A 220 16.16 36.61 9.19
CA GLN A 220 16.86 35.49 8.58
C GLN A 220 16.42 34.22 9.31
N ALA A 221 15.31 33.63 8.88
CA ALA A 221 15.00 32.24 9.22
C ALA A 221 15.75 31.36 8.20
N PRO A 222 16.82 30.65 8.57
CA PRO A 222 17.66 29.89 7.64
C PRO A 222 17.02 28.52 7.31
N PHE A 223 15.73 28.53 6.99
CA PHE A 223 14.98 27.35 6.59
C PHE A 223 14.51 27.58 5.16
N HIS A 224 15.16 26.89 4.22
CA HIS A 224 14.84 26.96 2.79
C HIS A 224 14.22 25.61 2.38
N PRO A 225 12.91 25.39 2.63
CA PRO A 225 12.24 24.16 2.26
C PRO A 225 12.02 24.11 0.75
N LEU A 226 13.03 23.63 0.03
CA LEU A 226 12.95 23.38 -1.41
C LEU A 226 12.26 22.03 -1.68
N ILE A 227 10.94 22.09 -1.51
CA ILE A 227 9.99 21.04 -1.90
C ILE A 227 10.11 20.80 -3.40
N LEU A 228 10.52 19.60 -3.80
CA LEU A 228 10.54 19.19 -5.20
C LEU A 228 9.34 18.27 -5.49
N LEU A 229 8.66 18.58 -6.60
CA LEU A 229 7.33 18.05 -6.90
C LEU A 229 7.38 16.72 -7.65
N THR A 230 6.35 15.92 -7.45
CA THR A 230 6.24 14.47 -7.69
C THR A 230 6.35 13.98 -9.14
N ASN A 231 6.61 14.86 -10.11
CA ASN A 231 6.45 14.58 -11.55
C ASN A 231 7.76 14.62 -12.35
N GLU A 232 8.86 15.14 -11.78
CA GLU A 232 10.17 15.17 -12.45
C GLU A 232 10.95 13.87 -12.28
N ASP A 233 11.87 13.58 -13.20
CA ASP A 233 12.71 12.38 -13.07
C ASP A 233 13.67 12.52 -11.87
N PRO A 234 13.64 11.62 -10.88
CA PRO A 234 14.39 11.78 -9.63
C PRO A 234 15.91 11.83 -9.81
N ILE A 235 16.45 11.24 -10.89
CA ILE A 235 17.88 11.28 -11.21
C ILE A 235 18.26 12.64 -11.81
N SER A 236 17.37 13.22 -12.63
CA SER A 236 17.47 14.62 -13.09
C SER A 236 17.42 15.60 -11.91
N VAL A 237 16.42 15.46 -11.03
CA VAL A 237 16.24 16.31 -9.84
C VAL A 237 17.48 16.29 -8.94
N ALA A 238 17.99 15.10 -8.60
CA ALA A 238 19.22 14.96 -7.82
C ALA A 238 20.47 15.58 -8.49
N SER A 239 20.40 15.87 -9.80
CA SER A 239 21.47 16.52 -10.57
C SER A 239 21.26 18.04 -10.74
N SER A 240 20.07 18.57 -10.43
CA SER A 240 19.72 19.99 -10.61
C SER A 240 19.62 20.81 -9.32
N VAL A 241 19.65 20.16 -8.15
CA VAL A 241 19.64 20.86 -6.86
C VAL A 241 20.93 21.69 -6.69
N LEU A 242 20.75 23.00 -6.57
CA LEU A 242 21.81 23.94 -6.20
C LEU A 242 21.76 24.16 -4.69
N LEU A 243 22.80 23.73 -3.98
CA LEU A 243 22.99 24.01 -2.55
C LEU A 243 23.80 25.30 -2.39
N LEU A 244 23.42 26.14 -1.45
CA LEU A 244 24.29 27.23 -0.99
C LEU A 244 25.45 26.65 -0.16
N PRO A 245 26.63 27.31 -0.10
CA PRO A 245 27.80 26.79 0.63
C PRO A 245 27.54 26.52 2.13
N ASP A 246 26.53 27.18 2.70
CA ASP A 246 26.19 27.16 4.12
C ASP A 246 25.04 26.16 4.42
N GLU A 247 24.43 25.57 3.40
CA GLU A 247 23.25 24.69 3.50
C GLU A 247 23.62 23.24 3.81
N THR A 248 23.02 22.70 4.87
CA THR A 248 23.05 21.26 5.16
C THR A 248 21.95 20.55 4.38
N LEU A 249 22.33 19.67 3.45
CA LEU A 249 21.39 18.81 2.73
C LEU A 249 20.86 17.66 3.60
N VAL A 250 19.54 17.52 3.63
CA VAL A 250 18.75 16.39 4.12
C VAL A 250 18.05 15.75 2.92
N VAL A 251 18.01 14.43 2.83
CA VAL A 251 17.23 13.71 1.80
C VAL A 251 16.21 12.79 2.47
N ASN A 252 14.95 12.88 2.06
CA ASN A 252 13.85 12.07 2.58
C ASN A 252 13.26 11.18 1.47
N CYS A 253 13.18 9.88 1.76
CA CYS A 253 12.70 8.82 0.87
C CYS A 253 11.74 7.89 1.64
N VAL A 254 10.72 8.47 2.28
CA VAL A 254 9.62 7.73 2.91
C VAL A 254 8.67 7.23 1.82
N HIS A 255 8.53 5.92 1.69
CA HIS A 255 7.66 5.22 0.73
C HIS A 255 7.90 5.62 -0.75
N TYR A 256 9.17 5.69 -1.17
CA TYR A 256 9.54 6.10 -2.55
C TYR A 256 10.39 5.10 -3.34
N LEU A 257 11.42 4.51 -2.71
CA LEU A 257 12.40 3.66 -3.40
C LEU A 257 11.75 2.43 -4.05
N HIS A 258 10.64 1.93 -3.50
CA HIS A 258 9.90 0.81 -4.08
C HIS A 258 9.42 1.09 -5.51
N ARG A 259 9.19 2.36 -5.88
CA ARG A 259 8.80 2.77 -7.25
C ARG A 259 9.91 2.49 -8.26
N LEU A 260 11.17 2.53 -7.83
CA LEU A 260 12.36 2.29 -8.65
C LEU A 260 12.72 0.79 -8.77
N LEU A 261 12.21 -0.10 -7.91
CA LEU A 261 12.55 -1.54 -7.91
C LEU A 261 12.24 -2.28 -9.22
N LYS A 262 11.42 -1.70 -10.11
CA LYS A 262 11.15 -2.22 -11.47
C LYS A 262 12.38 -2.18 -12.38
N ASP A 263 13.39 -1.39 -12.02
CA ASP A 263 14.65 -1.19 -12.73
C ASP A 263 15.79 -1.01 -11.70
N ARG A 264 16.54 -2.10 -11.48
CA ARG A 264 17.62 -2.11 -10.48
C ARG A 264 18.75 -1.15 -10.84
N ASP A 265 19.06 -0.99 -12.12
CA ASP A 265 20.14 -0.11 -12.57
C ASP A 265 19.76 1.36 -12.33
N ARG A 266 18.48 1.71 -12.57
CA ARG A 266 17.90 3.02 -12.20
C ARG A 266 17.91 3.27 -10.69
N LEU A 267 17.60 2.26 -9.84
CA LEU A 267 17.72 2.39 -8.38
C LEU A 267 19.18 2.59 -7.94
N HIS A 268 20.13 1.80 -8.48
CA HIS A 268 21.55 1.96 -8.17
C HIS A 268 22.07 3.34 -8.61
N LEU A 269 21.69 3.82 -9.79
CA LEU A 269 22.04 5.15 -10.29
C LEU A 269 21.45 6.25 -9.40
N PHE A 270 20.19 6.12 -8.99
CA PHE A 270 19.54 7.05 -8.07
C PHE A 270 20.31 7.14 -6.74
N LEU A 271 20.56 6.00 -6.06
CA LEU A 271 21.29 5.98 -4.79
C LEU A 271 22.73 6.49 -4.93
N HIS A 272 23.39 6.23 -6.06
CA HIS A 272 24.70 6.79 -6.37
C HIS A 272 24.67 8.32 -6.49
N ARG A 273 23.63 8.89 -7.14
CA ARG A 273 23.45 10.35 -7.23
C ARG A 273 23.20 10.96 -5.86
N ILE A 274 22.27 10.41 -5.07
CA ILE A 274 22.02 10.86 -3.69
C ILE A 274 23.31 10.84 -2.86
N LYS A 275 24.10 9.76 -2.94
CA LYS A 275 25.39 9.68 -2.25
C LYS A 275 26.39 10.76 -2.72
N ALA A 276 26.43 11.06 -4.03
CA ALA A 276 27.31 12.07 -4.60
C ALA A 276 26.95 13.51 -4.19
N MET A 277 25.70 13.77 -3.77
CA MET A 277 25.28 15.06 -3.20
C MET A 277 25.78 15.28 -1.76
N GLY A 278 26.34 14.26 -1.11
CA GLY A 278 26.86 14.34 0.26
C GLY A 278 25.86 14.73 1.35
N PRO A 279 24.62 14.16 1.38
CA PRO A 279 23.62 14.53 2.38
C PRO A 279 24.09 14.20 3.80
N ARG A 280 23.74 15.07 4.74
CA ARG A 280 23.98 14.91 6.18
C ARG A 280 23.20 13.73 6.75
N VAL A 281 22.00 13.49 6.23
CA VAL A 281 21.17 12.31 6.51
C VAL A 281 20.33 11.96 5.29
N LEU A 282 20.17 10.66 5.06
CA LEU A 282 19.20 10.08 4.13
C LEU A 282 18.22 9.25 4.98
N THR A 283 16.97 9.67 5.07
CA THR A 283 15.90 8.89 5.71
C THR A 283 15.22 8.00 4.67
N VAL A 284 15.07 6.72 4.99
CA VAL A 284 14.37 5.74 4.16
C VAL A 284 13.37 4.99 5.05
N ALA A 285 12.13 4.91 4.61
CA ALA A 285 11.11 4.06 5.23
C ALA A 285 10.34 3.34 4.13
N GLU A 286 10.29 2.02 4.17
CA GLU A 286 9.59 1.20 3.18
C GLU A 286 8.79 0.10 3.86
N ARG A 287 7.89 -0.53 3.09
CA ARG A 287 7.07 -1.62 3.61
C ARG A 287 7.84 -2.93 3.58
N GLU A 288 7.75 -3.67 4.67
CA GLU A 288 8.32 -5.00 4.79
C GLU A 288 7.37 -6.04 4.15
N ALA A 289 7.47 -6.20 2.82
CA ALA A 289 6.70 -7.19 2.06
C ALA A 289 7.35 -7.54 0.71
N ASN A 290 7.35 -8.82 0.32
CA ASN A 290 7.95 -9.29 -0.94
C ASN A 290 7.00 -9.15 -2.16
N HIS A 291 6.34 -8.00 -2.29
CA HIS A 291 5.34 -7.72 -3.32
C HIS A 291 5.92 -7.50 -4.74
N ASN A 292 7.22 -7.70 -4.95
CA ASN A 292 7.89 -7.55 -6.24
C ASN A 292 8.44 -8.89 -6.80
N HIS A 293 8.11 -10.02 -6.17
CA HIS A 293 8.61 -11.33 -6.60
C HIS A 293 8.27 -11.62 -8.08
N PRO A 294 9.23 -12.11 -8.90
CA PRO A 294 9.02 -12.31 -10.34
C PRO A 294 7.92 -13.33 -10.67
N ILE A 295 7.84 -14.43 -9.92
CA ILE A 295 6.78 -15.44 -10.06
C ILE A 295 5.48 -14.89 -9.45
N PHE A 296 4.45 -14.71 -10.28
CA PHE A 296 3.16 -14.15 -9.85
C PHE A 296 2.45 -14.95 -8.77
N GLN A 297 2.46 -16.30 -8.83
CA GLN A 297 1.82 -17.10 -7.78
C GLN A 297 2.40 -16.80 -6.39
N GLN A 298 3.72 -16.65 -6.28
CA GLN A 298 4.39 -16.32 -5.01
C GLN A 298 4.11 -14.87 -4.59
N ARG A 299 4.18 -13.91 -5.52
CA ARG A 299 3.80 -12.51 -5.30
C ARG A 299 2.34 -12.35 -4.85
N PHE A 300 1.44 -13.19 -5.38
CA PHE A 300 0.01 -13.19 -5.05
C PHE A 300 -0.25 -13.74 -3.65
N VAL A 301 0.40 -14.85 -3.27
CA VAL A 301 0.26 -15.44 -1.91
C VAL A 301 0.84 -14.49 -0.86
N GLU A 302 2.03 -13.95 -1.09
CA GLU A 302 2.66 -12.95 -0.21
C GLU A 302 1.73 -11.74 0.01
N ALA A 303 1.18 -11.18 -1.07
CA ALA A 303 0.25 -10.06 -0.97
C ALA A 303 -1.05 -10.43 -0.26
N LEU A 304 -1.59 -11.63 -0.50
CA LEU A 304 -2.81 -12.08 0.16
C LEU A 304 -2.61 -12.21 1.68
N ASP A 305 -1.47 -12.74 2.11
CA ASP A 305 -1.16 -12.89 3.53
C ASP A 305 -0.81 -11.54 4.20
N HIS A 306 -0.10 -10.64 3.51
CA HIS A 306 0.15 -9.28 3.97
C HIS A 306 -1.15 -8.48 4.15
N TYR A 307 -2.00 -8.42 3.12
CA TYR A 307 -3.24 -7.64 3.18
C TYR A 307 -4.30 -8.30 4.08
N ALA A 308 -4.26 -9.62 4.31
CA ALA A 308 -5.09 -10.23 5.36
C ALA A 308 -4.77 -9.63 6.74
N ALA A 309 -3.50 -9.59 7.13
CA ALA A 309 -3.08 -8.97 8.39
C ALA A 309 -3.45 -7.47 8.48
N VAL A 310 -3.34 -6.73 7.36
CA VAL A 310 -3.79 -5.33 7.30
C VAL A 310 -5.30 -5.21 7.51
N PHE A 311 -6.13 -5.99 6.80
CA PHE A 311 -7.59 -5.91 6.90
C PHE A 311 -8.10 -6.37 8.28
N ASP A 312 -7.51 -7.41 8.87
CA ASP A 312 -7.81 -7.83 10.24
C ASP A 312 -7.42 -6.74 11.27
N SER A 313 -6.30 -6.04 11.07
CA SER A 313 -5.91 -4.91 11.93
C SER A 313 -6.89 -3.74 11.85
N LEU A 314 -7.45 -3.44 10.67
CA LEU A 314 -8.48 -2.40 10.50
C LEU A 314 -9.82 -2.83 11.10
N GLU A 315 -10.21 -4.10 10.97
CA GLU A 315 -11.43 -4.63 11.57
C GLU A 315 -11.38 -4.58 13.11
N ALA A 316 -10.21 -4.86 13.69
CA ALA A 316 -9.99 -4.81 15.14
C ALA A 316 -9.92 -3.38 15.72
N THR A 317 -9.61 -2.36 14.91
CA THR A 317 -9.30 -1.00 15.40
C THR A 317 -10.26 0.09 14.95
N LEU A 318 -11.11 -0.14 13.93
CA LEU A 318 -11.98 0.88 13.34
C LEU A 318 -13.45 0.46 13.30
N PRO A 319 -14.40 1.40 13.51
CA PRO A 319 -15.84 1.09 13.50
C PRO A 319 -16.31 0.46 12.16
N PRO A 320 -17.24 -0.51 12.20
CA PRO A 320 -17.73 -1.21 11.00
C PRO A 320 -18.24 -0.28 9.87
N ASN A 321 -18.82 0.86 10.24
CA ASN A 321 -19.39 1.86 9.33
C ASN A 321 -18.47 3.08 9.07
N SER A 322 -17.17 3.02 9.40
CA SER A 322 -16.24 4.12 9.12
C SER A 322 -16.09 4.32 7.60
N ARG A 323 -16.37 5.54 7.14
CA ARG A 323 -16.21 5.92 5.72
C ARG A 323 -14.74 6.00 5.34
N GLU A 324 -13.91 6.40 6.28
CA GLU A 324 -12.46 6.51 6.19
C GLU A 324 -11.85 5.12 6.00
N ARG A 325 -12.29 4.12 6.79
CA ARG A 325 -11.90 2.71 6.61
C ARG A 325 -12.25 2.21 5.21
N LEU A 326 -13.48 2.43 4.76
CA LEU A 326 -13.92 1.99 3.43
C LEU A 326 -13.14 2.70 2.30
N ALA A 327 -12.84 4.00 2.43
CA ALA A 327 -11.98 4.72 1.48
C ALA A 327 -10.56 4.12 1.44
N VAL A 328 -9.97 3.82 2.59
CA VAL A 328 -8.64 3.21 2.69
C VAL A 328 -8.61 1.80 2.10
N GLU A 329 -9.55 0.93 2.46
CA GLU A 329 -9.62 -0.45 1.97
C GLU A 329 -9.91 -0.52 0.47
N GLN A 330 -10.85 0.28 -0.04
CA GLN A 330 -11.36 0.16 -1.41
C GLN A 330 -10.60 1.00 -2.44
N ILE A 331 -10.03 2.14 -2.04
CA ILE A 331 -9.31 3.06 -2.93
C ILE A 331 -7.81 2.86 -2.76
N TRP A 332 -7.29 3.08 -1.54
CA TRP A 332 -5.85 3.06 -1.30
C TRP A 332 -5.27 1.63 -1.41
N PHE A 333 -5.67 0.71 -0.51
CA PHE A 333 -5.21 -0.68 -0.56
C PHE A 333 -5.75 -1.43 -1.78
N GLY A 334 -6.99 -1.14 -2.21
CA GLY A 334 -7.54 -1.66 -3.46
C GLY A 334 -6.69 -1.35 -4.69
N ARG A 335 -6.11 -0.14 -4.78
CA ARG A 335 -5.18 0.23 -5.86
C ARG A 335 -3.85 -0.52 -5.77
N GLU A 336 -3.28 -0.63 -4.58
CA GLU A 336 -2.01 -1.35 -4.38
C GLU A 336 -2.14 -2.85 -4.70
N ILE A 337 -3.19 -3.51 -4.21
CA ILE A 337 -3.54 -4.90 -4.55
C ILE A 337 -3.69 -5.04 -6.06
N ALA A 338 -4.38 -4.10 -6.72
CA ALA A 338 -4.53 -4.11 -8.18
C ALA A 338 -3.19 -3.93 -8.92
N ASP A 339 -2.27 -3.10 -8.44
CA ASP A 339 -0.96 -2.91 -9.07
C ASP A 339 -0.01 -4.11 -8.86
N ILE A 340 -0.11 -4.83 -7.73
CA ILE A 340 0.64 -6.06 -7.44
C ILE A 340 0.11 -7.25 -8.27
N VAL A 341 -1.22 -7.42 -8.31
CA VAL A 341 -1.88 -8.56 -8.94
C VAL A 341 -2.05 -8.35 -10.45
N ALA A 342 -2.62 -7.22 -10.89
CA ALA A 342 -2.86 -6.92 -12.31
C ALA A 342 -1.69 -6.22 -13.01
N GLY A 343 -0.59 -5.94 -12.30
CA GLY A 343 0.65 -5.44 -12.88
C GLY A 343 1.22 -6.36 -13.97
N ARG A 344 1.76 -5.76 -15.03
CA ARG A 344 2.43 -6.49 -16.12
C ARG A 344 3.69 -7.16 -15.60
N GLU A 345 3.84 -8.46 -15.89
CA GLU A 345 5.12 -9.13 -15.78
C GLU A 345 6.07 -8.67 -16.88
N LYS A 346 7.35 -8.51 -16.54
CA LYS A 346 8.40 -8.58 -17.56
C LYS A 346 8.53 -10.05 -17.94
N THR A 347 8.08 -10.41 -19.13
CA THR A 347 8.52 -11.67 -19.74
C THR A 347 10.05 -11.64 -19.76
N GLY A 348 10.67 -12.71 -19.24
CA GLY A 348 12.12 -12.83 -19.21
C GLY A 348 12.66 -12.99 -20.61
N GLY A 349 12.86 -11.87 -21.32
CA GLY A 349 13.50 -11.78 -22.63
C GLY A 349 14.98 -12.14 -22.55
N LYS A 350 15.28 -13.36 -22.13
CA LYS A 350 16.60 -13.97 -22.25
C LYS A 350 16.75 -14.29 -23.74
N GLY A 351 17.23 -13.31 -24.50
CA GLY A 351 17.55 -13.49 -25.91
C GLY A 351 18.39 -14.74 -26.06
N MET A 352 17.94 -15.66 -26.90
CA MET A 352 18.73 -16.81 -27.32
C MET A 352 19.97 -16.23 -27.98
N LYS A 353 21.11 -16.25 -27.27
CA LYS A 353 22.40 -16.07 -27.93
C LYS A 353 22.66 -17.38 -28.64
N ASP A 354 22.28 -17.44 -29.91
CA ASP A 354 22.73 -18.49 -30.81
C ASP A 354 24.26 -18.46 -30.83
N SER A 355 24.85 -19.42 -30.13
CA SER A 355 26.28 -19.64 -30.07
C SER A 355 26.71 -20.38 -31.33
N ASP A 356 26.69 -19.68 -32.47
CA ASP A 356 27.17 -20.26 -33.72
C ASP A 356 28.67 -20.57 -33.63
N HIS A 357 29.00 -21.83 -33.89
CA HIS A 357 30.35 -22.37 -33.91
C HIS A 357 30.69 -22.77 -35.35
N GLY A 358 31.39 -21.88 -36.07
CA GLY A 358 32.06 -22.18 -37.33
C GLY A 358 33.22 -21.20 -37.50
N ARG A 359 34.45 -21.60 -37.18
CA ARG A 359 35.42 -22.29 -38.07
C ARG A 359 35.97 -21.37 -39.16
#